data_AF-A0A427YRZ1-F1
#
_entry.id   AF-A0A427YRZ1-F1
#
_cell.length_a   1.000
_cell.length_b   1.000
_cell.length_c   1.000
_cell.angle_alpha   90.00
_cell.angle_beta   90.00
_cell.angle_gamma   90.00
#
_symmetry.space_group_name_H-M   'P 1'
#
loop_
_entity.id
_entity.type
_entity.pdbx_description
1 polymer ?
#
loop_
_entity_poly.entity_id
_entity_poly.type
_entity_poly.pdbx_seq_one_letter_code
_entity_poly.pdbx_strand_id
1 'polypeptide(L)'
;MQLPPGYHLQFSAPGLMLIALPFVPESPWHLVRMSKFEQAKKALDRIYWLSGDDTEQHLERIKQVVSLEAKHEGTDTCSYLDLFRGINRIRTFIVAMTFICQEFVGVQFVLGFSTYFFQLAGFPTSESFKLGIGVLACGFVGNALGLVLINRVGRRSLFFYGMIACTLVCLGLAVCSLIPGQSAQWGQKPSSTSELGSAKLRNKTVAWGMAVNNFWIGVTTTILLLRERRFHKTVLDLDRSATYNA
;
A
#
# COMPACT_ATOMS: atom_id res chain seq x y z
N MET A 1 -38.96 1.22 7.39
CA MET A 1 -37.76 1.97 6.93
C MET A 1 -37.20 1.24 5.72
N GLN A 2 -37.66 1.57 4.51
CA GLN A 2 -37.23 0.90 3.27
C GLN A 2 -35.95 1.59 2.78
N LEU A 3 -34.84 0.87 2.78
CA LEU A 3 -33.56 1.34 2.25
C LEU A 3 -33.68 1.51 0.72
N PRO A 4 -33.08 2.56 0.12
CA PRO A 4 -33.16 2.80 -1.32
C PRO A 4 -32.64 1.61 -2.16
N PRO A 5 -33.20 1.38 -3.36
CA PRO A 5 -32.79 0.29 -4.25
C PRO A 5 -31.33 0.50 -4.70
N GLY A 6 -30.39 -0.22 -4.09
CA GLY A 6 -28.96 -0.11 -4.34
C GLY A 6 -28.09 -0.34 -3.11
N TYR A 7 -28.63 -0.08 -1.91
CA TYR A 7 -27.90 -0.34 -0.65
C TYR A 7 -27.64 -1.84 -0.42
N HIS A 8 -28.54 -2.71 -0.89
CA HIS A 8 -28.39 -4.17 -0.78
C HIS A 8 -27.11 -4.70 -1.45
N LEU A 9 -26.66 -4.06 -2.55
CA LEU A 9 -25.43 -4.45 -3.25
C LEU A 9 -24.16 -4.02 -2.49
N GLN A 10 -24.22 -2.98 -1.66
CA GLN A 10 -23.07 -2.58 -0.84
C GLN A 10 -22.87 -3.56 0.32
N PHE A 11 -23.95 -4.14 0.84
CA PHE A 11 -23.90 -5.12 1.93
C PHE A 11 -23.68 -6.57 1.47
N SER A 12 -23.79 -6.85 0.16
CA SER A 12 -23.58 -8.22 -0.34
C SER A 12 -22.15 -8.70 -0.18
N ALA A 13 -21.16 -7.81 -0.38
CA ALA A 13 -19.74 -8.15 -0.20
C ALA A 13 -19.37 -8.51 1.27
N PRO A 14 -19.68 -7.68 2.29
CA PRO A 14 -19.44 -8.05 3.68
C PRO A 14 -20.29 -9.24 4.13
N GLY A 15 -21.52 -9.38 3.60
CA GLY A 15 -22.37 -10.55 3.86
C GLY A 15 -21.72 -11.85 3.37
N LEU A 16 -21.14 -11.86 2.17
CA LEU A 16 -20.40 -13.00 1.64
C LEU A 16 -19.16 -13.32 2.49
N MET A 17 -18.43 -12.30 2.96
CA MET A 17 -17.28 -12.48 3.85
C MET A 17 -17.67 -13.12 5.19
N LEU A 18 -18.81 -12.74 5.78
CA LEU A 18 -19.30 -13.33 7.03
C LEU A 18 -19.66 -14.81 6.88
N ILE A 19 -20.26 -15.18 5.73
CA ILE A 19 -20.56 -16.58 5.41
C ILE A 19 -19.26 -17.38 5.19
N ALA A 20 -18.22 -16.75 4.66
CA ALA A 20 -16.92 -17.40 4.42
C ALA A 20 -16.09 -17.58 5.70
N LEU A 21 -16.29 -16.74 6.72
CA LEU A 21 -15.53 -16.76 7.98
C LEU A 21 -15.42 -18.14 8.66
N PRO A 22 -16.50 -18.94 8.84
CA PRO A 22 -16.39 -20.26 9.47
C PRO A 22 -15.55 -21.29 8.68
N PHE A 23 -15.27 -21.05 7.41
CA PHE A 23 -14.44 -21.93 6.59
C PHE A 23 -12.94 -21.63 6.69
N VAL A 24 -12.58 -20.44 7.20
CA VAL A 24 -11.20 -20.00 7.32
C VAL A 24 -10.54 -20.70 8.52
N PRO A 25 -9.40 -21.38 8.34
CA PRO A 25 -8.67 -21.94 9.48
C PRO A 25 -8.18 -20.82 10.38
N GLU A 26 -8.22 -21.08 11.69
CA GLU A 26 -7.61 -20.19 12.68
C GLU A 26 -6.11 -19.99 12.40
N SER A 27 -5.62 -18.79 12.69
CA SER A 27 -4.22 -18.44 12.42
C SER A 27 -3.25 -19.38 13.17
N PRO A 28 -2.34 -20.08 12.48
CA PRO A 28 -1.37 -20.98 13.13
C PRO A 28 -0.53 -20.29 14.20
N TRP A 29 -0.22 -19.00 14.01
CA TRP A 29 0.52 -18.18 14.97
C TRP A 29 -0.23 -18.00 16.29
N HIS A 30 -1.55 -17.82 16.24
CA HIS A 30 -2.38 -17.69 17.42
C HIS A 30 -2.44 -19.02 18.19
N LEU A 31 -2.63 -20.14 17.48
CA LEU A 31 -2.69 -21.48 18.07
C LEU A 31 -1.38 -21.89 18.76
N VAL A 32 -0.22 -21.53 18.18
CA VAL A 32 1.09 -21.76 18.80
C VAL A 32 1.26 -20.93 20.09
N ARG A 33 0.81 -19.66 20.10
CA ARG A 33 0.84 -18.80 21.30
C ARG A 33 -0.07 -19.32 22.42
N MET A 34 -1.17 -20.01 22.08
CA MET A 34 -2.03 -20.70 23.06
C MET A 34 -1.55 -22.11 23.43
N SER A 35 -0.34 -22.52 23.00
CA SER A 35 0.21 -23.88 23.21
C SER A 35 -0.63 -25.03 22.61
N LYS A 36 -1.51 -24.74 21.62
CA LYS A 36 -2.34 -25.74 20.92
C LYS A 36 -1.66 -26.25 19.65
N PHE A 37 -0.58 -27.02 19.81
CA PHE A 37 0.29 -27.42 18.69
C PHE A 37 -0.37 -28.35 17.66
N GLU A 38 -1.25 -29.26 18.07
CA GLU A 38 -1.93 -30.16 17.12
C GLU A 38 -2.91 -29.41 16.20
N GLN A 39 -3.66 -28.47 16.77
CA GLN A 39 -4.56 -27.62 15.98
C GLN A 39 -3.77 -26.72 15.04
N ALA A 40 -2.61 -26.22 15.48
CA ALA A 40 -1.71 -25.45 14.64
C ALA A 40 -1.17 -26.27 13.47
N LYS A 41 -0.77 -27.54 13.68
CA LYS A 41 -0.35 -28.46 12.61
C LYS A 41 -1.48 -28.66 11.59
N LYS A 42 -2.70 -28.96 12.05
CA LYS A 42 -3.88 -29.14 11.17
C LYS A 42 -4.23 -27.88 10.37
N ALA A 43 -4.10 -26.70 10.97
CA ALA A 43 -4.30 -25.43 10.26
C ALA A 43 -3.22 -25.20 9.20
N LEU A 44 -1.97 -25.56 9.50
CA LEU A 44 -0.84 -25.44 8.60
C LEU A 44 -0.92 -26.44 7.46
N ASP A 45 -1.30 -27.69 7.72
CA ASP A 45 -1.60 -28.71 6.70
C ASP A 45 -2.68 -28.21 5.72
N ARG A 46 -3.73 -27.53 6.23
CA ARG A 46 -4.78 -26.95 5.38
C ARG A 46 -4.29 -25.75 4.56
N ILE A 47 -3.28 -25.01 5.00
CA ILE A 47 -2.71 -23.88 4.25
C ILE A 47 -1.72 -24.37 3.20
N TYR A 48 -0.86 -25.32 3.56
CA TYR A 48 0.22 -25.86 2.72
C TYR A 48 -0.20 -27.11 1.92
N TRP A 49 -1.49 -27.44 1.90
CA TRP A 49 -2.05 -28.64 1.29
C TRP A 49 -1.61 -28.89 -0.16
N LEU A 50 -1.29 -27.83 -0.91
CA LEU A 50 -0.88 -27.89 -2.32
C LEU A 50 0.65 -27.83 -2.52
N SER A 51 1.41 -27.37 -1.52
CA SER A 51 2.85 -27.11 -1.67
C SER A 51 3.72 -28.34 -1.40
N GLY A 52 3.18 -29.40 -0.77
CA GLY A 52 3.96 -30.59 -0.39
C GLY A 52 5.11 -30.28 0.57
N ASP A 53 5.03 -29.13 1.24
CA ASP A 53 6.09 -28.58 2.08
C ASP A 53 6.03 -29.22 3.47
N ASP A 54 7.18 -29.35 4.13
CA ASP A 54 7.28 -30.03 5.42
C ASP A 54 6.62 -29.16 6.51
N THR A 55 5.35 -29.46 6.78
CA THR A 55 4.52 -28.73 7.74
C THR A 55 5.15 -28.76 9.14
N GLU A 56 5.93 -29.80 9.44
CA GLU A 56 6.62 -29.93 10.72
C GLU A 56 7.73 -28.89 10.88
N GLN A 57 8.53 -28.66 9.82
CA GLN A 57 9.58 -27.63 9.82
C GLN A 57 9.00 -26.22 9.97
N HIS A 58 7.87 -25.93 9.33
CA HIS A 58 7.21 -24.63 9.48
C HIS A 58 6.65 -24.44 10.88
N LEU A 59 6.08 -25.50 11.48
CA LEU A 59 5.60 -25.45 12.85
C LEU A 59 6.74 -25.21 13.84
N GLU A 60 7.89 -25.88 13.65
CA GLU A 60 9.09 -25.66 14.46
C GLU A 60 9.63 -24.24 14.33
N ARG A 61 9.68 -23.69 13.11
CA ARG A 61 10.09 -22.31 12.89
C ARG A 61 9.17 -21.33 13.62
N ILE A 62 7.86 -21.54 13.55
CA ILE A 62 6.89 -20.69 14.27
C ILE A 62 7.09 -20.80 15.78
N LYS A 63 7.26 -22.02 16.32
CA LYS A 63 7.55 -22.24 17.75
C LYS A 63 8.83 -21.53 18.18
N GLN A 64 9.90 -21.61 17.39
CA GLN A 64 11.16 -20.93 17.66
C GLN A 64 10.96 -19.41 17.75
N VAL A 65 10.29 -18.81 16.76
CA VAL A 65 10.01 -17.37 16.75
C VAL A 65 9.17 -16.96 17.96
N VAL A 66 8.08 -17.68 18.25
CA VAL A 66 7.22 -17.39 19.41
C VAL A 66 8.00 -17.54 20.74
N SER A 67 8.89 -18.52 20.85
CA SER A 67 9.73 -18.69 22.05
C SER A 67 10.76 -17.57 22.22
N LEU A 68 11.30 -17.05 21.11
CA LEU A 68 12.21 -15.91 21.11
C LEU A 68 11.47 -14.62 21.47
N GLU A 69 10.26 -14.43 20.92
CA GLU A 69 9.35 -13.34 21.29
C GLU A 69 9.04 -13.39 22.79
N ALA A 70 8.61 -14.54 23.32
CA ALA A 70 8.32 -14.69 24.75
C ALA A 70 9.54 -14.42 25.66
N LYS A 71 10.75 -14.80 25.23
CA LYS A 71 11.99 -14.49 25.95
C LYS A 71 12.36 -13.00 25.92
N HIS A 72 12.01 -12.29 24.85
CA HIS A 72 12.24 -10.84 24.75
C HIS A 72 11.13 -10.04 25.47
N GLU A 73 9.87 -10.48 25.36
CA GLU A 73 8.70 -9.87 25.99
C GLU A 73 8.64 -10.10 27.51
N GLY A 74 9.24 -11.18 28.02
CA GLY A 74 9.32 -11.45 29.46
C GLY A 74 10.12 -10.44 30.28
N THR A 75 10.74 -9.44 29.64
CA THR A 75 11.59 -8.44 30.29
C THR A 75 10.92 -7.08 30.47
N ASP A 76 9.86 -6.75 29.71
CA ASP A 76 9.11 -5.50 29.86
C ASP A 76 7.74 -5.64 29.19
N THR A 77 6.67 -5.21 29.86
CA THR A 77 5.36 -5.03 29.25
C THR A 77 5.49 -4.13 28.02
N CYS A 78 5.41 -4.71 26.82
CA CYS A 78 5.62 -3.97 25.57
C CYS A 78 4.57 -2.85 25.47
N SER A 79 5.00 -1.62 25.72
CA SER A 79 4.13 -0.46 25.69
C SER A 79 4.08 0.09 24.26
N TYR A 80 2.97 0.70 23.85
CA TYR A 80 2.90 1.45 22.59
C TYR A 80 3.99 2.53 22.47
N LEU A 81 4.56 2.95 23.61
CA LEU A 81 5.70 3.87 23.65
C LEU A 81 7.03 3.24 23.20
N ASP A 82 7.19 1.92 23.29
CA ASP A 82 8.38 1.22 22.82
C ASP A 82 8.45 1.15 21.29
N LEU A 83 7.32 1.39 20.61
CA LEU A 83 7.25 1.58 19.17
C LEU A 83 8.07 2.80 18.70
N PHE A 84 8.31 3.76 19.59
CA PHE A 84 9.10 4.98 19.35
C PHE A 84 10.53 4.89 19.91
N ARG A 85 10.94 3.76 20.49
CA ARG A 85 12.28 3.57 21.04
C ARG A 85 13.16 2.71 20.13
N GLY A 86 14.47 3.01 20.13
CA GLY A 86 15.49 2.22 19.44
C GLY A 86 15.26 2.03 17.94
N ILE A 87 15.52 0.79 17.47
CA ILE A 87 15.41 0.40 16.05
C ILE A 87 13.95 0.38 15.57
N ASN A 88 13.00 0.13 16.48
CA ASN A 88 11.58 0.06 16.15
C ASN A 88 11.02 1.41 15.72
N ARG A 89 11.53 2.53 16.24
CA ARG A 89 11.15 3.89 15.79
C ARG A 89 11.30 4.08 14.28
N ILE A 90 12.42 3.62 13.72
CA ILE A 90 12.69 3.75 12.29
C ILE A 90 11.75 2.85 11.49
N ARG A 91 11.49 1.62 11.97
CA ARG A 91 10.58 0.68 11.30
C ARG A 91 9.15 1.23 11.26
N THR A 92 8.65 1.70 12.39
CA THR A 92 7.32 2.31 12.52
C THR A 92 7.20 3.58 11.69
N PHE A 93 8.23 4.43 11.71
CA PHE A 93 8.25 5.65 10.91
C PHE A 93 8.18 5.32 9.41
N ILE A 94 8.95 4.34 8.92
CA ILE A 94 8.89 3.93 7.50
C ILE A 94 7.47 3.46 7.13
N VAL A 95 6.83 2.63 7.96
CA VAL A 95 5.48 2.13 7.68
C VAL A 95 4.47 3.27 7.66
N ALA A 96 4.48 4.12 8.69
CA ALA A 96 3.60 5.28 8.76
C ALA A 96 3.78 6.22 7.56
N MET A 97 5.03 6.49 7.17
CA MET A 97 5.32 7.32 6.01
C MET A 97 4.88 6.66 4.71
N THR A 98 5.06 5.35 4.54
CA THR A 98 4.61 4.63 3.34
C THR A 98 3.09 4.74 3.18
N PHE A 99 2.34 4.64 4.28
CA PHE A 99 0.89 4.78 4.27
C PHE A 99 0.46 6.20 3.91
N ILE A 100 1.12 7.21 4.49
CA ILE A 100 0.88 8.62 4.16
C ILE A 100 1.16 8.86 2.66
N CYS A 101 2.31 8.42 2.15
CA CYS A 101 2.66 8.55 0.73
C CYS A 101 1.57 8.02 -0.20
N GLN A 102 0.97 6.86 0.12
CA GLN A 102 -0.09 6.26 -0.69
C GLN A 102 -1.32 7.16 -0.79
N GLU A 103 -1.73 7.79 0.31
CA GLU A 103 -2.88 8.72 0.32
C GLU A 103 -2.57 10.02 -0.41
N PHE A 104 -1.34 10.52 -0.30
CA PHE A 104 -0.91 11.76 -0.97
C PHE A 104 -0.86 11.64 -2.51
N VAL A 105 -0.76 10.43 -3.06
CA VAL A 105 -0.92 10.20 -4.51
C VAL A 105 -2.36 10.52 -4.96
N GLY A 106 -3.35 10.52 -4.06
CA GLY A 106 -4.71 10.94 -4.35
C GLY A 106 -5.56 9.88 -5.04
N VAL A 107 -5.24 8.59 -4.85
CA VAL A 107 -6.02 7.49 -5.46
C VAL A 107 -7.50 7.56 -5.05
N GLN A 108 -7.78 7.89 -3.79
CA GLN A 108 -9.16 8.01 -3.29
C GLN A 108 -9.92 9.16 -3.96
N PHE A 109 -9.23 10.24 -4.33
CA PHE A 109 -9.83 11.36 -5.04
C PHE A 109 -10.21 10.97 -6.47
N VAL A 110 -9.34 10.24 -7.17
CA VAL A 110 -9.62 9.75 -8.53
C VAL A 110 -10.80 8.76 -8.51
N LEU A 111 -10.78 7.79 -7.60
CA LEU A 111 -11.84 6.78 -7.50
C LEU A 111 -13.19 7.39 -7.09
N GLY A 112 -13.19 8.37 -6.17
CA GLY A 112 -14.41 8.98 -5.65
C GLY A 112 -15.01 10.07 -6.54
N PHE A 113 -14.18 10.85 -7.26
CA PHE A 113 -14.64 12.05 -7.99
C PHE A 113 -14.43 12.00 -9.51
N SER A 114 -13.83 10.95 -10.07
CA SER A 114 -13.56 10.87 -11.52
C SER A 114 -14.80 11.13 -12.39
N THR A 115 -15.94 10.52 -12.06
CA THR A 115 -17.21 10.71 -12.80
C THR A 115 -17.72 12.15 -12.73
N TYR A 116 -17.55 12.81 -11.59
CA TYR A 116 -17.88 14.22 -11.41
C TYR A 116 -16.96 15.13 -12.22
N PHE A 117 -15.66 14.82 -12.29
CA PHE A 117 -14.72 15.55 -13.13
C PHE A 117 -15.01 15.40 -14.63
N PHE A 118 -15.44 14.21 -15.08
CA PHE A 118 -15.84 14.02 -16.47
C PHE A 118 -17.13 14.79 -16.82
N GLN A 119 -18.07 14.92 -15.88
CA GLN A 119 -19.25 15.76 -16.06
C GLN A 119 -18.89 17.25 -16.14
N LEU A 120 -18.00 17.72 -15.28
CA LEU A 120 -17.47 19.09 -15.33
C LEU A 120 -16.72 19.37 -16.65
N ALA A 121 -16.08 18.36 -17.23
CA ALA A 121 -15.44 18.46 -18.54
C ALA A 121 -16.44 18.52 -19.72
N GLY A 122 -17.75 18.54 -19.45
CA GLY A 122 -18.80 18.68 -20.46
C GLY A 122 -19.22 17.38 -21.12
N PHE A 123 -18.78 16.22 -20.62
CA PHE A 123 -19.25 14.94 -21.14
C PHE A 123 -20.70 14.65 -20.66
N PRO A 124 -21.57 14.10 -21.54
CA PRO A 124 -22.91 13.68 -21.14
C PRO A 124 -22.84 12.64 -20.01
N THR A 125 -23.85 12.62 -19.15
CA THR A 125 -23.89 11.79 -17.92
C THR A 125 -23.69 10.30 -18.20
N SER A 126 -24.20 9.79 -19.32
CA SER A 126 -24.05 8.40 -19.76
C SER A 126 -22.60 8.06 -20.16
N GLU A 127 -21.87 8.98 -20.77
CA GLU A 127 -20.47 8.76 -21.16
C GLU A 127 -19.51 8.98 -19.99
N SER A 128 -19.76 9.99 -19.15
CA SER A 128 -19.01 10.20 -17.91
C SER A 128 -19.03 8.98 -16.99
N PHE A 129 -20.16 8.27 -16.94
CA PHE A 129 -20.27 7.02 -16.18
C PHE A 129 -19.46 5.88 -16.80
N LYS A 130 -19.51 5.72 -18.14
CA LYS A 130 -18.68 4.72 -18.85
C LYS A 130 -17.18 4.96 -18.65
N LEU A 131 -16.75 6.23 -18.69
CA LEU A 131 -15.36 6.61 -18.42
C LEU A 131 -14.96 6.31 -16.96
N GLY A 132 -15.85 6.57 -16.00
CA GLY A 132 -15.64 6.19 -14.59
C GLY A 132 -15.44 4.68 -14.41
N ILE A 133 -16.25 3.85 -15.08
CA ILE A 133 -16.05 2.39 -15.10
C ILE A 133 -14.68 2.04 -15.72
N GLY A 134 -14.28 2.73 -16.80
CA GLY A 134 -12.97 2.56 -17.41
C GLY A 134 -11.81 2.81 -16.43
N VAL A 135 -11.91 3.86 -15.61
CA VAL A 135 -10.93 4.14 -14.53
C VAL A 135 -10.86 3.00 -13.52
N LEU A 136 -12.01 2.47 -13.09
CA LEU A 136 -12.07 1.32 -12.18
C LEU A 136 -11.48 0.06 -12.80
N ALA A 137 -11.76 -0.21 -14.08
CA ALA A 137 -11.21 -1.35 -14.81
C ALA A 137 -9.68 -1.25 -14.94
N CYS A 138 -9.15 -0.07 -15.26
CA CYS A 138 -7.71 0.19 -15.26
C CYS A 138 -7.09 -0.04 -13.87
N GLY A 139 -7.78 0.38 -12.80
CA GLY A 139 -7.35 0.12 -11.42
C GLY A 139 -7.30 -1.37 -11.10
N PHE A 140 -8.29 -2.14 -11.52
CA PHE A 140 -8.33 -3.59 -11.34
C PHE A 140 -7.17 -4.30 -12.08
N VAL A 141 -6.93 -3.94 -13.34
CA VAL A 141 -5.80 -4.48 -14.12
C VAL A 141 -4.46 -4.09 -13.49
N GLY A 142 -4.33 -2.85 -13.04
CA GLY A 142 -3.14 -2.39 -12.32
C GLY A 142 -2.87 -3.19 -11.03
N ASN A 143 -3.92 -3.50 -10.26
CA ASN A 143 -3.81 -4.33 -9.07
C ASN A 143 -3.41 -5.77 -9.41
N ALA A 144 -4.00 -6.36 -10.45
CA ALA A 144 -3.65 -7.71 -10.90
C ALA A 144 -2.18 -7.80 -11.37
N LEU A 145 -1.72 -6.80 -12.14
CA LEU A 145 -0.31 -6.70 -12.52
C LEU A 145 0.59 -6.52 -11.30
N GLY A 146 0.17 -5.71 -10.32
CA GLY A 146 0.89 -5.51 -9.06
C GLY A 146 1.15 -6.83 -8.31
N LEU A 147 0.15 -7.71 -8.25
CA LEU A 147 0.27 -9.04 -7.61
C LEU A 147 1.28 -9.95 -8.31
N VAL A 148 1.43 -9.84 -9.63
CA VAL A 148 2.45 -10.60 -10.37
C VAL A 148 3.83 -9.96 -10.20
N LEU A 149 3.89 -8.64 -10.26
CA LEU A 149 5.14 -7.89 -10.30
C LEU A 149 5.85 -7.85 -8.94
N ILE A 150 5.10 -7.87 -7.84
CA ILE A 150 5.64 -7.92 -6.47
C ILE A 150 6.49 -9.18 -6.22
N ASN A 151 6.13 -10.30 -6.85
CA ASN A 151 6.85 -11.57 -6.71
C ASN A 151 8.14 -11.61 -7.55
N ARG A 152 8.26 -10.78 -8.61
CA ARG A 152 9.45 -10.77 -9.48
C ARG A 152 10.44 -9.66 -9.19
N VAL A 153 9.97 -8.44 -8.91
CA VAL A 153 10.82 -7.24 -8.78
C VAL A 153 11.16 -6.93 -7.32
N GLY A 154 10.43 -7.53 -6.39
CA GLY A 154 10.57 -7.29 -4.95
C GLY A 154 9.78 -6.06 -4.48
N ARG A 155 9.31 -6.12 -3.22
CA ARG A 155 8.38 -5.14 -2.63
C ARG A 155 8.90 -3.70 -2.61
N ARG A 156 10.20 -3.56 -2.31
CA ARG A 156 10.86 -2.25 -2.10
C ARG A 156 11.06 -1.50 -3.42
N SER A 157 11.59 -2.18 -4.43
CA SER A 157 11.86 -1.59 -5.74
C SER A 157 10.56 -1.25 -6.45
N LEU A 158 9.54 -2.11 -6.35
CA LEU A 158 8.23 -1.87 -6.95
C LEU A 158 7.57 -0.58 -6.45
N PHE A 159 7.58 -0.35 -5.12
CA PHE A 159 7.05 0.88 -4.54
C PHE A 159 7.79 2.11 -5.06
N PHE A 160 9.13 2.04 -5.11
CA PHE A 160 9.95 3.17 -5.56
C PHE A 160 9.72 3.55 -7.02
N TYR A 161 9.74 2.56 -7.93
CA TYR A 161 9.50 2.81 -9.35
C TYR A 161 8.06 3.27 -9.62
N GLY A 162 7.08 2.71 -8.90
CA GLY A 162 5.68 3.15 -9.00
C GLY A 162 5.50 4.62 -8.62
N MET A 163 6.17 5.07 -7.55
CA MET A 163 6.13 6.46 -7.12
C MET A 163 6.80 7.40 -8.12
N ILE A 164 7.95 7.02 -8.70
CA ILE A 164 8.62 7.81 -9.74
C ILE A 164 7.72 7.92 -10.99
N ALA A 165 7.17 6.81 -11.47
CA ALA A 165 6.30 6.80 -12.62
C ALA A 165 5.07 7.70 -12.40
N CYS A 166 4.45 7.63 -11.22
CA CYS A 166 3.33 8.48 -10.86
C CYS A 166 3.73 9.97 -10.84
N THR A 167 4.88 10.32 -10.27
CA THR A 167 5.40 11.69 -10.32
C THR A 167 5.58 12.18 -11.75
N LEU A 168 6.22 11.37 -12.61
CA LEU A 168 6.50 11.77 -13.99
C LEU A 168 5.21 12.01 -14.78
N VAL A 169 4.18 11.18 -14.59
CA VAL A 169 2.87 11.37 -15.22
C VAL A 169 2.21 12.64 -14.71
N CYS A 170 2.18 12.87 -13.39
CA CYS A 170 1.65 14.12 -12.82
C CYS A 170 2.42 15.34 -13.32
N LEU A 171 3.74 15.22 -13.51
CA LEU A 171 4.60 16.28 -14.04
C LEU A 171 4.34 16.57 -15.51
N GLY A 172 4.13 15.54 -16.31
CA GLY A 172 3.64 15.68 -17.67
C GLY A 172 2.30 16.43 -17.73
N LEU A 173 1.34 16.05 -16.89
CA LEU A 173 0.03 16.71 -16.82
C LEU A 173 0.13 18.17 -16.35
N ALA A 174 0.98 18.45 -15.35
CA ALA A 174 1.21 19.80 -14.85
C ALA A 174 1.87 20.70 -15.91
N VAL A 175 2.88 20.20 -16.63
CA VAL A 175 3.55 20.94 -17.71
C VAL A 175 2.59 21.21 -18.87
N CYS A 176 1.78 20.22 -19.28
CA CYS A 176 0.74 20.42 -20.29
C CYS A 176 -0.28 21.50 -19.87
N SER A 177 -0.53 21.65 -18.56
CA SER A 177 -1.45 22.66 -18.03
C SER A 177 -0.87 24.09 -18.00
N LEU A 178 0.45 24.26 -18.20
CA LEU A 178 1.13 25.56 -18.15
C LEU A 178 1.28 26.23 -19.54
N ILE A 179 1.07 25.50 -20.64
CA ILE A 179 1.24 26.03 -22.00
C ILE A 179 0.06 26.98 -22.32
N PRO A 180 0.29 28.30 -22.44
CA PRO A 180 -0.77 29.26 -22.74
C PRO A 180 -1.10 29.19 -24.24
N GLY A 181 -2.30 28.72 -24.57
CA GLY A 181 -2.77 28.50 -25.96
C GLY A 181 -3.45 27.14 -26.14
N GLN A 182 -3.11 26.19 -25.26
CA GLN A 182 -3.87 24.98 -24.97
C GLN A 182 -3.94 24.83 -23.45
N SER A 183 -4.53 25.81 -22.76
CA SER A 183 -4.91 25.63 -21.36
C SER A 183 -5.89 24.46 -21.30
N ALA A 184 -5.39 23.26 -21.04
CA ALA A 184 -6.13 22.04 -20.74
C ALA A 184 -7.51 21.96 -21.44
N GLN A 185 -7.55 21.48 -22.68
CA GLN A 185 -8.79 21.01 -23.33
C GLN A 185 -9.33 19.72 -22.66
N TRP A 186 -9.41 19.69 -21.32
CA TRP A 186 -10.23 18.73 -20.60
C TRP A 186 -11.60 19.35 -20.32
N GLY A 187 -12.23 19.85 -21.39
CA GLY A 187 -13.60 20.37 -21.37
C GLY A 187 -13.74 21.88 -21.16
N GLN A 188 -13.69 22.62 -22.28
CA GLN A 188 -14.12 24.02 -22.45
C GLN A 188 -13.34 25.17 -21.77
N LYS A 189 -13.40 26.31 -22.47
CA LYS A 189 -12.82 27.63 -22.14
C LYS A 189 -13.46 28.12 -20.83
N PRO A 190 -12.68 28.60 -19.84
CA PRO A 190 -13.28 29.18 -18.64
C PRO A 190 -14.08 30.42 -19.02
N SER A 191 -15.40 30.39 -18.82
CA SER A 191 -16.31 31.48 -19.21
C SER A 191 -16.35 32.62 -18.17
N SER A 192 -15.72 32.47 -17.00
CA SER A 192 -15.72 33.49 -15.95
C SER A 192 -14.39 33.60 -15.19
N THR A 193 -14.07 34.81 -14.75
CA THR A 193 -12.85 35.17 -13.99
C THR A 193 -12.68 34.39 -12.67
N SER A 194 -13.77 33.85 -12.11
CA SER A 194 -13.76 32.93 -10.96
C SER A 194 -13.04 31.61 -11.24
N GLU A 195 -13.12 31.07 -12.45
CA GLU A 195 -12.53 29.78 -12.82
C GLU A 195 -11.02 29.83 -13.03
N LEU A 196 -10.49 31.01 -13.38
CA LEU A 196 -9.04 31.26 -13.45
C LEU A 196 -8.40 31.20 -12.06
N GLY A 197 -9.14 31.64 -11.03
CA GLY A 197 -8.74 31.50 -9.62
C GLY A 197 -8.69 30.04 -9.18
N SER A 198 -9.72 29.26 -9.55
CA SER A 198 -9.79 27.82 -9.27
C SER A 198 -8.69 27.05 -10.02
N ALA A 199 -8.37 27.42 -11.26
CA ALA A 199 -7.29 26.83 -12.04
C ALA A 199 -5.91 27.10 -11.43
N LYS A 200 -5.65 28.33 -10.96
CA LYS A 200 -4.43 28.66 -10.23
C LYS A 200 -4.33 27.90 -8.91
N LEU A 201 -5.44 27.76 -8.19
CA LEU A 201 -5.49 26.97 -6.94
C LEU A 201 -5.23 25.48 -7.22
N ARG A 202 -5.87 24.90 -8.25
CA ARG A 202 -5.64 23.52 -8.69
C ARG A 202 -4.19 23.29 -9.07
N ASN A 203 -3.59 24.18 -9.85
CA ASN A 203 -2.18 24.08 -10.23
C ASN A 203 -1.25 24.21 -9.01
N LYS A 204 -1.59 25.07 -8.04
CA LYS A 204 -0.86 25.16 -6.76
C LYS A 204 -1.02 23.88 -5.92
N THR A 205 -2.22 23.32 -5.81
CA THR A 205 -2.49 22.09 -5.07
C THR A 205 -1.77 20.89 -5.70
N VAL A 206 -1.77 20.80 -7.03
CA VAL A 206 -1.02 19.78 -7.78
C VAL A 206 0.49 19.96 -7.57
N ALA A 207 1.02 21.19 -7.68
CA ALA A 207 2.42 21.48 -7.41
C ALA A 207 2.84 21.15 -5.97
N TRP A 208 1.99 21.46 -4.99
CA TRP A 208 2.20 21.09 -3.59
C TRP A 208 2.19 19.57 -3.40
N GLY A 209 1.20 18.88 -3.97
CA GLY A 209 1.12 17.41 -3.95
C GLY A 209 2.37 16.76 -4.54
N MET A 210 2.91 17.32 -5.61
CA MET A 210 4.11 16.81 -6.28
C MET A 210 5.40 17.14 -5.53
N ALA A 211 5.50 18.32 -4.91
CA ALA A 211 6.62 18.68 -4.06
C ALA A 211 6.68 17.77 -2.83
N VAL A 212 5.53 17.51 -2.22
CA VAL A 212 5.38 16.55 -1.11
C VAL A 212 5.75 15.14 -1.59
N ASN A 213 5.22 14.70 -2.74
CA ASN A 213 5.52 13.38 -3.29
C ASN A 213 7.02 13.18 -3.56
N ASN A 214 7.68 14.15 -4.21
CA ASN A 214 9.11 14.09 -4.52
C ASN A 214 10.00 14.17 -3.28
N PHE A 215 9.62 14.99 -2.30
CA PHE A 215 10.30 15.02 -1.01
C PHE A 215 10.24 13.64 -0.34
N TRP A 216 9.07 13.00 -0.36
CA TRP A 216 8.88 11.68 0.25
C TRP A 216 9.55 10.54 -0.49
N ILE A 217 9.60 10.58 -1.83
CA ILE A 217 10.42 9.67 -2.63
C ILE A 217 11.88 9.78 -2.17
N GLY A 218 12.41 11.01 -2.02
CA GLY A 218 13.76 11.26 -1.52
C GLY A 218 14.02 10.71 -0.11
N VAL A 219 13.10 10.95 0.83
CA VAL A 219 13.17 10.41 2.20
C VAL A 219 13.16 8.88 2.19
N THR A 220 12.25 8.27 1.45
CA THR A 220 12.12 6.81 1.37
C THR A 220 13.39 6.21 0.77
N THR A 221 13.89 6.74 -0.35
CA THR A 221 15.16 6.32 -0.98
C THR A 221 16.33 6.41 -0.03
N THR A 222 16.43 7.52 0.70
CA THR A 222 17.54 7.77 1.63
C THR A 222 17.52 6.77 2.78
N ILE A 223 16.35 6.53 3.38
CA ILE A 223 16.19 5.54 4.46
C ILE A 223 16.49 4.13 3.97
N LEU A 224 16.03 3.80 2.76
CA LEU A 224 16.26 2.53 2.11
C LEU A 224 17.77 2.31 1.84
N LEU A 225 18.47 3.29 1.29
CA LEU A 225 19.93 3.26 1.07
C LEU A 225 20.71 3.17 2.40
N LEU A 226 20.27 3.89 3.43
CA LEU A 226 20.86 3.81 4.77
C LEU A 226 20.67 2.43 5.41
N ARG A 227 19.57 1.73 5.10
CA ARG A 227 19.33 0.36 5.57
C ARG A 227 20.17 -0.66 4.82
N GLU A 228 20.37 -0.49 3.52
CA GLU A 228 21.22 -1.35 2.70
C GLU A 228 22.68 -1.28 3.14
N ARG A 229 23.19 -0.08 3.42
CA ARG A 229 24.53 0.11 4.02
C ARG A 229 24.66 -0.51 5.41
N ARG A 230 23.61 -0.47 6.23
CA ARG A 230 23.63 -1.09 7.57
C ARG A 230 23.57 -2.60 7.49
N PHE A 231 22.71 -3.16 6.66
CA PHE A 231 22.61 -4.61 6.48
C PHE A 231 23.90 -5.19 5.90
N HIS A 232 24.50 -4.50 4.93
CA HIS A 232 25.78 -4.91 4.36
C HIS A 232 26.92 -4.88 5.41
N LYS A 233 26.95 -3.87 6.28
CA LYS A 233 27.90 -3.83 7.40
C LYS A 233 27.68 -4.99 8.38
N THR A 234 26.44 -5.25 8.78
CA THR A 234 26.13 -6.35 9.70
C THR A 234 26.50 -7.72 9.11
N VAL A 235 26.28 -7.92 7.81
CA VAL A 235 26.69 -9.17 7.12
C VAL A 235 28.22 -9.29 7.07
N LEU A 236 28.95 -8.20 6.77
CA LEU A 236 30.41 -8.19 6.77
C LEU A 236 31.00 -8.43 8.17
N ASP A 237 30.36 -7.89 9.22
CA ASP A 237 30.80 -8.09 10.60
C ASP A 237 30.58 -9.54 11.08
N LEU A 238 29.51 -10.19 10.61
CA LEU A 238 29.23 -11.62 10.86
C LEU A 238 30.21 -12.53 10.11
N ASP A 239 30.53 -12.21 8.86
CA ASP A 239 31.49 -12.99 8.06
C ASP A 239 32.92 -12.89 8.62
N ARG A 240 33.30 -11.69 9.10
CA ARG A 240 34.60 -11.44 9.76
C ARG A 240 34.73 -12.12 11.13
N SER A 241 33.63 -12.27 11.85
CA SER A 241 33.63 -13.00 13.13
C SER A 241 33.58 -14.52 12.94
N ALA A 242 33.00 -15.01 11.84
CA ALA A 242 33.07 -16.42 11.45
C ALA A 242 34.49 -16.83 11.00
N THR A 243 35.22 -15.97 10.29
CA THR A 243 36.60 -16.23 9.86
C THR A 243 37.64 -16.11 10.96
N TYR A 244 37.34 -15.43 12.07
CA TYR A 244 38.26 -15.32 13.23
C TYR A 244 38.11 -16.49 14.22
N ASN A 245 37.00 -17.23 14.15
CA ASN A 245 36.69 -18.37 15.02
C ASN A 245 36.91 -19.74 14.34
N ALA A 246 37.54 -19.75 13.16
CA ALA A 246 37.97 -20.93 12.41
C ALA A 246 39.50 -20.97 12.32
#